data_AF-A0AAU0Y291-F1
#
_entry.id   AF-A0AAU0Y291-F1
#
_cell.length_a   1.000
_cell.length_b   1.000
_cell.length_c   1.000
_cell.angle_alpha   90.00
_cell.angle_beta   90.00
_cell.angle_gamma   90.00
#
_symmetry.space_group_name_H-M   'P 1'
#
loop_
_entity.id
_entity.type
_entity.pdbx_description
1 polymer ?
#
loop_
_entity_poly.entity_id
_entity_poly.type
_entity_poly.pdbx_seq_one_letter_code
_entity_poly.pdbx_strand_id
1 'polypeptide(L)' 'MRIVFDPAEQEALRADARDQAHDDPHVAYVLERLASEGIDLDACKDWEDLRVEAGLPPRSTDTPHVA' A
#
# COMPACT_ATOMS: atom_id res chain seq x y z
N MET A 1 -10.07 -9.44 1.54
CA MET A 1 -10.33 -8.31 2.42
C MET A 1 -9.93 -7.05 1.67
N ARG A 2 -10.79 -6.03 1.62
CA ARG A 2 -10.51 -4.78 0.91
C ARG A 2 -10.59 -3.59 1.87
N ILE A 3 -9.56 -2.75 1.86
CA ILE A 3 -9.56 -1.46 2.54
C ILE A 3 -10.13 -0.44 1.56
N VAL A 4 -11.13 0.32 1.99
CA VAL A 4 -11.70 1.45 1.24
C VAL A 4 -11.53 2.69 2.10
N PHE A 5 -10.98 3.74 1.51
CA PHE A 5 -10.79 5.04 2.15
C PHE A 5 -12.13 5.76 2.28
N ASP A 6 -12.29 6.51 3.37
CA ASP A 6 -13.47 7.36 3.52
C ASP A 6 -13.48 8.52 2.50
N PRO A 7 -14.61 9.21 2.28
CA PRO A 7 -14.67 10.27 1.27
C PRO A 7 -13.66 11.42 1.47
N ALA A 8 -13.30 11.75 2.72
CA ALA A 8 -12.33 12.81 2.99
C ALA A 8 -10.90 12.34 2.69
N GLU A 9 -10.57 11.11 3.05
CA GLU A 9 -9.29 10.46 2.71
C GLU A 9 -9.13 10.31 1.20
N GLN A 10 -10.18 9.92 0.47
CA GLN A 10 -10.13 9.83 -0.99
C GLN A 10 -9.86 11.20 -1.64
N GLU A 11 -10.49 12.27 -1.15
CA GLU A 11 -10.23 13.61 -1.68
C GLU A 11 -8.80 14.08 -1.39
N ALA A 12 -8.27 13.78 -0.20
CA ALA A 12 -6.87 14.06 0.13
C ALA A 12 -5.91 13.33 -0.82
N LEU A 13 -6.15 12.04 -1.08
CA LEU A 13 -5.35 11.27 -2.05
C LEU A 13 -5.42 11.85 -3.46
N ARG A 14 -6.59 12.32 -3.91
CA ARG A 14 -6.73 12.98 -5.22
C ARG A 14 -6.04 14.35 -5.26
N ALA A 15 -6.03 15.08 -4.15
CA ALA A 15 -5.29 16.33 -4.04
C ALA A 15 -3.79 16.09 -4.19
N ASP A 16 -3.25 15.13 -3.43
CA ASP A 16 -1.84 14.75 -3.54
C ASP A 16 -1.50 14.21 -4.94
N ALA A 17 -2.42 13.45 -5.58
CA ALA A 17 -2.25 12.99 -6.95
C ALA A 17 -2.11 14.15 -7.94
N ARG A 18 -2.94 15.19 -7.80
CA ARG A 18 -2.89 16.40 -8.64
C ARG A 18 -1.58 17.16 -8.44
N ASP A 19 -1.09 17.25 -7.21
CA ASP A 19 0.18 17.91 -6.90
C ASP A 19 1.37 17.15 -7.51
N GLN A 20 1.35 15.82 -7.49
CA GLN A 20 2.40 14.97 -8.05
C GLN A 20 2.34 14.80 -9.57
N ALA A 21 1.23 15.18 -10.23
CA ALA A 21 1.01 14.91 -11.65
C ALA A 21 2.10 15.46 -12.59
N HIS A 22 2.77 16.53 -12.18
CA HIS A 22 3.87 17.15 -12.94
C HIS A 22 5.25 16.60 -12.59
N ASP A 23 5.48 16.26 -11.31
CA ASP A 23 6.79 15.85 -10.82
C ASP A 23 7.02 14.34 -10.96
N ASP A 24 6.03 13.54 -10.58
CA ASP A 24 6.03 12.08 -10.73
C ASP A 24 4.63 11.57 -11.13
N PRO A 25 4.38 11.44 -12.45
CA PRO A 25 3.12 10.90 -12.97
C PRO A 25 2.80 9.48 -12.50
N HIS A 26 3.81 8.68 -12.11
CA HIS A 26 3.58 7.33 -11.60
C HIS A 26 2.98 7.38 -10.20
N VAL A 27 3.51 8.24 -9.33
CA VAL A 27 2.95 8.46 -8.00
C VAL A 27 1.54 9.01 -8.11
N ALA A 28 1.31 10.00 -8.98
CA ALA A 28 -0.03 10.54 -9.23
C ALA A 28 -1.04 9.46 -9.65
N TYR A 29 -0.66 8.58 -10.58
CA TYR A 29 -1.49 7.46 -11.00
C TYR A 29 -1.82 6.50 -9.85
N VAL A 30 -0.83 6.16 -9.01
CA VAL A 30 -1.04 5.28 -7.86
C VAL A 30 -2.01 5.90 -6.86
N LEU A 31 -1.83 7.18 -6.52
CA LEU A 31 -2.68 7.89 -5.57
C LEU A 31 -4.13 7.98 -6.07
N GLU A 32 -4.34 8.32 -7.35
CA GLU A 32 -5.68 8.38 -7.95
C GLU A 32 -6.37 7.00 -7.94
N ARG A 33 -5.59 5.95 -8.22
CA ARG A 33 -6.09 4.57 -8.21
C ARG A 33 -6.44 4.12 -6.79
N LEU A 34 -5.62 4.45 -5.79
CA LEU A 34 -5.90 4.17 -4.39
C LEU A 34 -7.19 4.88 -3.93
N ALA A 35 -7.36 6.15 -4.30
CA ALA A 35 -8.57 6.91 -3.99
C ALA A 35 -9.85 6.32 -4.62
N SER A 36 -9.72 5.66 -5.78
CA SER A 36 -10.87 5.15 -6.53
C SER A 36 -11.20 3.69 -6.21
N GLU A 37 -10.18 2.84 -6.05
CA GLU A 37 -10.33 1.38 -5.94
C GLU A 37 -10.09 0.87 -4.52
N GLY A 38 -9.38 1.63 -3.68
CA GLY A 38 -8.88 1.16 -2.39
C GLY A 38 -7.74 0.14 -2.54
N ILE A 39 -7.51 -0.66 -1.50
CA ILE A 39 -6.47 -1.70 -1.48
C ILE A 39 -7.12 -3.06 -1.29
N ASP A 40 -6.91 -3.96 -2.25
CA ASP A 40 -7.31 -5.35 -2.13
C ASP A 40 -6.20 -6.19 -1.48
N LEU A 41 -6.40 -6.53 -0.20
CA LEU A 41 -5.41 -7.27 0.57
C LEU A 41 -5.36 -8.75 0.20
N ASP A 42 -6.41 -9.31 -0.42
CA ASP A 42 -6.34 -10.71 -0.89
C ASP A 42 -5.45 -10.84 -2.14
N ALA A 43 -5.26 -9.74 -2.86
CA ALA A 43 -4.38 -9.67 -4.01
C ALA A 43 -2.95 -9.25 -3.64
N CYS A 44 -2.72 -8.83 -2.39
CA CYS A 44 -1.40 -8.45 -1.91
C CYS A 44 -0.63 -9.68 -1.42
N LYS A 45 0.65 -9.76 -1.79
CA LYS A 45 1.59 -10.67 -1.13
C LYS A 45 1.84 -10.15 0.28
N ASP A 46 1.69 -11.02 1.27
CA ASP A 46 2.08 -10.67 2.63
C ASP A 46 3.61 -10.79 2.79
N TRP A 47 4.10 -10.43 3.98
CA TRP A 47 5.53 -10.54 4.28
C TRP A 47 6.05 -11.98 4.18
N GLU A 48 5.23 -12.96 4.56
CA GLU A 48 5.63 -14.36 4.57
C GLU A 48 5.75 -14.90 3.14
N ASP A 49 4.84 -14.51 2.25
CA ASP A 49 4.91 -14.78 0.82
C ASP A 49 6.21 -14.23 0.23
N LEU A 50 6.53 -12.96 0.52
CA LEU A 50 7.76 -12.31 0.05
C LEU A 50 9.01 -12.97 0.62
N ARG A 51 8.98 -13.39 1.90
CA ARG A 51 10.09 -14.08 2.57
C ARG A 51 10.38 -15.42 1.89
N VAL A 52 9.33 -16.20 1.61
CA VAL A 52 9.45 -17.49 0.93
C VAL A 52 9.98 -17.31 -0.49
N GLU A 53 9.45 -16.36 -1.24
CA GLU A 53 9.90 -16.05 -2.61
C GLU A 53 11.38 -15.60 -2.63
N ALA A 54 11.80 -14.83 -1.64
CA ALA A 54 13.20 -14.38 -1.49
C ALA A 54 14.14 -15.45 -0.91
N GLY A 55 13.64 -16.63 -0.52
CA GLY A 55 14.44 -17.71 0.07
C GLY A 55 15.01 -17.38 1.46
N LEU A 56 14.40 -16.44 2.18
CA LEU A 56 14.86 -15.99 3.49
C LEU A 56 14.49 -17.00 4.58
N PRO A 57 15.28 -17.11 5.67
CA PRO A 57 14.96 -18.01 6.78
C PRO A 57 13.68 -17.60 7.52
N PRO A 58 12.99 -18.52 8.22
CA PRO A 58 11.82 -18.19 9.06
C PRO A 58 12.16 -17.12 10.09
N ARG A 59 11.17 -16.32 10.50
CA ARG A 59 11.37 -15.32 11.56
C ARG A 59 11.74 -16.02 12.87
N SER A 60 12.85 -15.61 13.47
CA SER A 60 13.17 -15.96 14.86
C SER A 60 12.11 -15.34 15.77
N THR A 61 11.48 -16.15 16.63
CA THR A 61 10.45 -15.70 17.59
C THR A 61 10.97 -14.70 18.64
N ASP A 62 12.27 -14.42 18.67
CA ASP A 62 12.95 -13.55 19.63
C ASP A 62 12.99 -12.07 19.24
N THR A 63 12.33 -11.65 18.16
CA THR A 63 12.32 -10.22 17.81
C THR A 63 11.25 -9.50 18.66
N PRO A 64 11.62 -8.58 19.56
CA PRO A 64 10.64 -7.89 20.39
C PRO A 64 9.68 -7.09 19.50
N HIS A 65 8.37 -7.27 19.73
CA HIS A 65 7.35 -6.43 19.13
C HIS A 65 7.65 -4.97 19.50
N VAL A 66 8.01 -4.15 18.52
CA VAL A 66 8.00 -2.69 18.68
C VAL A 66 6.53 -2.29 18.68
N ALA A 67 6.05 -1.86 19.85
CA ALA A 67 4.71 -1.37 20.11
C ALA A 67 4.50 0.05 19.57
#